data_AF-A0A6S6SW52-F1
#
_entry.id   AF-A0A6S6SW52-F1
#
_cell.length_a   1.000
_cell.length_b   1.000
_cell.length_c   1.000
_cell.angle_alpha   90.00
_cell.angle_beta   90.00
_cell.angle_gamma   90.00
#
_symmetry.space_group_name_H-M   'P 1'
#
loop_
_entity.id
_entity.type
_entity.pdbx_description
1 polymer ?
#
loop_
_entity_poly.entity_id
_entity_poly.type
_entity_poly.pdbx_seq_one_letter_code
_entity_poly.pdbx_strand_id
1 'polypeptide(L)'
;MIIDELYTFVQKKSKKCYVWVSVVVTTRGRKFYFYHVSKFKSAEELLNFKLTLPKVDKIYCDGNKVPTMQKSKFTNIVENVNSQIRDKVSYLVRKSKAHAKSIEWLDHRLAMFFVNLNLRG
;
A
#
# COMPACT_ATOMS: atom_id res chain seq x y z
N MET A 1 12.71 -2.27 -3.28
CA MET A 1 11.29 -2.41 -2.94
C MET A 1 11.00 -1.61 -1.70
N ILE A 2 9.93 -0.83 -1.68
CA ILE A 2 9.47 -0.06 -0.54
C ILE A 2 8.15 -0.67 -0.09
N ILE A 3 7.92 -0.84 1.21
CA ILE A 3 6.62 -1.28 1.75
C ILE A 3 6.18 -0.28 2.80
N ASP A 4 4.91 0.12 2.74
CA ASP A 4 4.27 0.97 3.73
C ASP A 4 2.85 0.47 4.04
N GLU A 5 2.30 0.92 5.16
CA GLU A 5 0.98 0.56 5.64
C GLU A 5 0.04 1.76 5.67
N LEU A 6 -1.20 1.52 5.27
CA LEU A 6 -2.32 2.42 5.47
C LEU A 6 -3.43 1.67 6.21
N TYR A 7 -4.30 2.41 6.88
CA TYR A 7 -5.52 1.83 7.43
C TYR A 7 -6.74 2.67 7.06
N THR A 8 -7.85 1.97 6.84
CA THR A 8 -9.19 2.53 6.66
C THR A 8 -10.19 1.77 7.54
N PHE A 9 -11.45 2.20 7.47
CA PHE A 9 -12.58 1.56 8.14
C PHE A 9 -13.59 1.11 7.09
N VAL A 10 -14.06 -0.13 7.23
CA VAL A 10 -15.00 -0.78 6.31
C VAL A 10 -16.30 -1.03 7.04
N GLN A 11 -17.45 -0.70 6.43
CA GLN A 11 -18.80 -0.73 7.02
C GLN A 11 -19.02 0.21 8.21
N LYS A 12 -18.19 0.13 9.26
CA LYS A 12 -18.30 0.91 10.49
C LYS A 12 -16.94 1.30 11.04
N LYS A 13 -16.89 2.39 11.82
CA LYS A 13 -15.65 2.94 12.43
C LYS A 13 -14.92 1.99 13.38
N SER A 14 -15.56 0.91 13.85
CA SER A 14 -14.88 -0.11 14.67
C SER A 14 -14.20 -1.21 13.86
N LYS A 15 -14.50 -1.33 12.57
CA LYS A 15 -13.91 -2.34 11.68
C LYS A 15 -12.75 -1.75 10.89
N LYS A 16 -11.56 -1.80 11.48
CA LYS A 16 -10.31 -1.43 10.78
C LYS A 16 -9.99 -2.42 9.68
N CYS A 17 -9.41 -1.92 8.61
CA CYS A 17 -8.83 -2.69 7.53
C CYS A 17 -7.51 -2.03 7.14
N TYR A 18 -6.51 -2.84 6.86
CA TYR A 18 -5.16 -2.40 6.56
C TYR A 18 -4.89 -2.63 5.08
N VAL A 19 -4.28 -1.65 4.45
CA VAL A 19 -3.83 -1.71 3.07
C VAL A 19 -2.32 -1.61 3.11
N TRP A 20 -1.66 -2.70 2.78
CA TRP A 20 -0.22 -2.72 2.56
C TRP A 20 0.05 -2.26 1.14
N VAL A 21 0.97 -1.33 0.99
CA VAL A 21 1.37 -0.78 -0.31
C VAL A 21 2.83 -1.10 -0.52
N SER A 22 3.18 -1.58 -1.71
CA SER A 22 4.56 -1.75 -2.09
C SER A 22 4.90 -1.09 -3.41
N VAL A 23 6.10 -0.53 -3.49
CA VAL A 23 6.67 0.03 -4.72
C VAL A 23 8.00 -0.65 -5.02
N VAL A 24 8.10 -1.27 -6.18
CA VAL A 24 9.34 -1.84 -6.70
C VAL A 24 9.86 -0.91 -7.80
N VAL A 25 11.13 -0.54 -7.71
CA VAL A 25 11.79 0.29 -8.73
C VAL A 25 12.86 -0.56 -9.40
N THR A 26 12.79 -0.67 -10.72
CA THR A 26 13.78 -1.38 -11.53
C THR A 26 15.08 -0.57 -11.66
N THR A 27 16.16 -1.23 -12.08
CA THR A 27 17.44 -0.57 -12.40
C THR A 27 17.30 0.53 -13.46
N ARG A 28 16.31 0.40 -14.36
CA ARG A 28 15.97 1.40 -15.40
C ARG A 28 15.07 2.53 -14.89
N GLY A 29 14.76 2.57 -13.59
CA GLY A 29 13.91 3.61 -12.98
C GLY A 29 12.40 3.41 -13.14
N ARG A 30 11.96 2.37 -13.87
CA ARG A 30 10.54 2.01 -13.98
C ARG A 30 9.99 1.53 -12.63
N LYS A 31 8.78 1.96 -12.29
CA LYS A 31 8.14 1.69 -11.01
C LYS A 31 6.97 0.73 -11.19
N PHE A 32 6.89 -0.26 -10.31
CA PHE A 32 5.77 -1.19 -10.19
C PHE A 32 5.15 -1.04 -8.81
N TYR A 33 3.84 -0.98 -8.77
CA TYR A 33 3.05 -0.73 -7.58
C TYR A 33 2.20 -1.94 -7.27
N PHE A 34 2.23 -2.38 -6.02
CA PHE A 34 1.52 -3.53 -5.52
C PHE A 34 0.76 -3.16 -4.25
N TYR A 35 -0.28 -3.92 -3.94
CA TYR A 35 -1.03 -3.74 -2.71
C TYR A 35 -1.55 -5.07 -2.18
N HIS A 36 -1.87 -5.09 -0.90
CA HIS A 36 -2.58 -6.17 -0.24
C HIS A 36 -3.56 -5.63 0.79
N VAL A 37 -4.77 -6.16 0.80
CA VAL A 37 -5.82 -5.77 1.75
C VAL A 37 -5.91 -6.84 2.83
N SER A 38 -5.80 -6.41 4.08
CA SER A 38 -5.86 -7.32 5.23
C SER A 38 -6.80 -6.79 6.31
N LYS A 39 -7.42 -7.70 7.05
CA LYS A 39 -8.27 -7.35 8.21
C LYS A 39 -7.44 -7.03 9.44
N PHE A 40 -6.23 -7.58 9.52
CA PHE A 40 -5.36 -7.51 10.70
C PHE A 40 -3.99 -6.97 10.32
N LYS A 41 -3.41 -6.18 11.23
CA LYS A 41 -2.00 -5.79 11.15
C LYS A 41 -1.15 -6.86 11.84
N SER A 42 -0.88 -7.96 11.14
CA SER A 42 -0.03 -9.05 11.65
C SER A 42 1.25 -9.20 10.82
N ALA A 43 2.30 -9.75 11.45
CA ALA A 43 3.54 -10.09 10.76
C ALA A 43 3.32 -11.17 9.68
N GLU A 44 2.34 -12.04 9.89
CA GLU A 44 1.94 -13.08 8.93
C GLU A 44 1.34 -12.47 7.65
N GLU A 45 0.44 -11.50 7.77
CA GLU A 45 -0.13 -10.79 6.61
C GLU A 45 0.97 -10.05 5.82
N LEU A 46 1.92 -9.44 6.53
CA LEU A 46 3.07 -8.81 5.89
C LEU A 46 3.98 -9.83 5.19
N LEU A 47 4.18 -11.02 5.78
CA LEU A 47 4.96 -12.10 5.18
C LEU A 47 4.25 -12.64 3.93
N ASN A 48 2.96 -12.91 4.01
CA ASN A 48 2.13 -13.36 2.88
C ASN A 48 2.19 -12.36 1.73
N PHE A 49 2.05 -11.06 2.02
CA PHE A 49 2.22 -10.03 1.01
C PHE A 49 3.63 -10.07 0.40
N LYS A 50 4.68 -10.16 1.21
CA LYS A 50 6.07 -10.26 0.70
C LYS A 50 6.29 -11.47 -0.20
N LEU A 51 5.65 -12.62 0.07
CA LEU A 51 5.74 -13.81 -0.76
C LEU A 51 5.10 -13.63 -2.14
N THR A 52 4.08 -12.77 -2.25
CA THR A 52 3.46 -12.44 -3.55
C THR A 52 4.26 -11.42 -4.37
N LEU A 53 5.21 -10.72 -3.75
CA LEU A 53 6.02 -9.71 -4.42
C LEU A 53 7.18 -10.36 -5.18
N PRO A 54 7.62 -9.76 -6.30
CA PRO A 54 8.78 -10.27 -7.02
C PRO A 54 10.02 -10.25 -6.13
N LYS A 55 10.92 -11.23 -6.33
CA LYS A 55 12.22 -11.23 -5.66
C LYS A 55 13.01 -9.99 -6.11
N VAL A 56 13.53 -9.26 -5.14
CA VAL A 56 14.21 -7.97 -5.33
C VAL A 56 15.50 -7.95 -4.53
N ASP A 57 16.53 -7.31 -5.07
CA ASP A 57 17.86 -7.27 -4.43
C ASP A 57 17.90 -6.36 -3.19
N LYS A 58 16.98 -5.38 -3.09
CA LYS A 58 16.95 -4.39 -2.00
C LYS A 58 15.52 -4.13 -1.50
N ILE A 59 15.34 -4.09 -0.19
CA ILE A 59 14.06 -3.81 0.49
C ILE A 59 14.22 -2.64 1.47
N TYR A 60 13.24 -1.74 1.46
CA TYR A 60 13.14 -0.53 2.27
C TYR A 60 11.78 -0.58 2.99
N CYS A 61 11.74 -0.46 4.31
CA CYS A 61 10.51 -0.44 5.10
C CYS A 61 10.66 0.60 6.20
N ASP A 62 9.62 1.37 6.50
CA ASP A 62 9.64 2.27 7.65
C ASP A 62 9.27 1.48 8.92
N GLY A 63 10.13 1.54 9.94
CA GLY A 63 9.79 1.06 11.30
C GLY A 63 10.01 -0.41 11.66
N ASN A 64 10.54 -1.29 10.79
CA ASN A 64 10.92 -2.66 11.19
C ASN A 64 12.34 -3.03 10.71
N LYS A 65 13.19 -3.50 11.64
CA LYS A 65 14.63 -3.78 11.47
C LYS A 65 14.94 -4.75 10.32
N VAL A 66 15.25 -4.22 9.13
CA VAL A 66 15.95 -4.89 8.03
C VAL A 66 16.90 -3.83 7.40
N PRO A 67 18.13 -4.15 6.97
CA PRO A 67 19.24 -3.19 6.96
C PRO A 67 19.13 -2.03 5.96
N THR A 68 19.21 -0.82 6.52
CA THR A 68 20.00 0.38 6.11
C THR A 68 19.71 1.17 4.80
N MET A 69 19.10 2.37 5.00
CA MET A 69 19.33 3.74 4.42
C MET A 69 19.35 3.95 2.88
N GLN A 70 18.93 5.06 2.24
CA GLN A 70 18.67 6.46 2.61
C GLN A 70 17.19 6.87 2.47
N LYS A 71 16.71 7.67 3.44
CA LYS A 71 15.31 7.92 3.76
C LYS A 71 14.56 8.94 2.88
N SER A 72 15.18 9.62 1.91
CA SER A 72 14.56 10.82 1.31
C SER A 72 13.79 10.54 0.01
N LYS A 73 14.46 10.14 -1.08
CA LYS A 73 13.81 10.07 -2.40
C LYS A 73 12.77 8.94 -2.52
N PHE A 74 13.02 7.79 -1.90
CA PHE A 74 12.17 6.61 -2.04
C PHE A 74 10.95 6.66 -1.11
N THR A 75 11.11 7.20 0.10
CA THR A 75 10.00 7.48 1.02
C THR A 75 9.01 8.47 0.40
N ASN A 76 9.51 9.52 -0.27
CA ASN A 76 8.66 10.45 -1.02
C ASN A 76 7.81 9.76 -2.11
N ILE A 77 8.28 8.66 -2.70
CA ILE A 77 7.52 7.93 -3.72
C ILE A 77 6.34 7.19 -3.06
N VAL A 78 6.57 6.45 -1.98
CA VAL A 78 5.49 5.72 -1.31
C VAL A 78 4.53 6.68 -0.61
N GLU A 79 5.01 7.78 -0.04
CA GLU A 79 4.17 8.85 0.52
C GLU A 79 3.30 9.51 -0.54
N ASN A 80 3.84 9.77 -1.74
CA ASN A 80 3.05 10.29 -2.85
C ASN A 80 1.99 9.27 -3.30
N VAL A 81 2.34 7.98 -3.40
CA VAL A 81 1.37 6.92 -3.71
C VAL A 81 0.26 6.89 -2.64
N ASN A 82 0.62 6.95 -1.36
CA ASN A 82 -0.32 7.00 -0.25
C ASN A 82 -1.22 8.24 -0.30
N SER A 83 -0.65 9.40 -0.65
CA SER A 83 -1.40 10.64 -0.85
C SER A 83 -2.41 10.50 -2.00
N GLN A 84 -1.98 9.95 -3.14
CA GLN A 84 -2.87 9.71 -4.28
C GLN A 84 -3.94 8.68 -3.99
N ILE A 85 -3.62 7.62 -3.23
CA ILE A 85 -4.59 6.63 -2.77
C ILE A 85 -5.64 7.31 -1.91
N ARG A 86 -5.23 8.16 -0.96
CA ARG A 86 -6.15 8.96 -0.15
C ARG A 86 -7.01 9.82 -1.08
N ASP A 87 -6.43 10.66 -1.92
CA ASP A 87 -7.17 11.61 -2.75
C ASP A 87 -8.16 10.94 -3.72
N LYS A 88 -7.78 9.81 -4.35
CA LYS A 88 -8.60 9.14 -5.37
C LYS A 88 -9.54 8.06 -4.81
N VAL A 89 -9.26 7.55 -3.63
CA VAL A 89 -10.12 6.59 -2.91
C VAL A 89 -10.66 7.29 -1.67
N SER A 90 -11.78 8.00 -1.85
CA SER A 90 -12.42 8.89 -0.87
C SER A 90 -12.60 8.30 0.55
N TYR A 91 -12.70 6.98 0.67
CA TYR A 91 -12.83 6.24 1.94
C TYR A 91 -11.52 6.13 2.73
N LEU A 92 -10.36 6.42 2.12
CA LEU A 92 -9.06 6.46 2.78
C LEU A 92 -8.72 7.85 3.35
N VAL A 93 -9.39 8.93 2.89
CA VAL A 93 -9.21 10.31 3.39
C VAL A 93 -10.05 10.58 4.62
N ARG A 94 -11.36 10.32 4.56
CA ARG A 94 -12.29 10.72 5.62
C ARG A 94 -12.70 9.52 6.45
N LYS A 95 -11.75 9.08 7.30
CA LYS A 95 -11.91 8.08 8.38
C LYS A 95 -13.17 8.28 9.24
N SER A 96 -13.78 9.46 9.21
CA SER A 96 -14.95 9.84 10.00
C SER A 96 -16.27 10.02 9.20
N LYS A 97 -16.25 10.15 7.86
CA LYS A 97 -17.43 10.51 7.04
C LYS A 97 -17.78 9.53 5.91
N ALA A 98 -16.83 8.72 5.42
CA ALA A 98 -17.10 7.76 4.35
C ALA A 98 -16.31 6.46 4.58
N HIS A 99 -17.02 5.33 4.54
CA HIS A 99 -16.45 3.99 4.70
C HIS A 99 -16.74 3.14 3.47
N ALA A 100 -15.82 2.25 3.11
CA ALA A 100 -16.09 1.27 2.06
C ALA A 100 -17.26 0.38 2.50
N LYS A 101 -18.16 0.04 1.57
CA LYS A 101 -19.35 -0.78 1.86
C LYS A 101 -18.97 -2.20 2.28
N SER A 102 -17.89 -2.74 1.71
CA SER A 102 -17.34 -4.05 2.04
C SER A 102 -15.84 -4.08 1.72
N ILE A 103 -15.16 -5.17 2.11
CA ILE A 103 -13.73 -5.36 1.83
C ILE A 103 -13.53 -5.61 0.33
N GLU A 104 -14.43 -6.38 -0.28
CA GLU A 104 -14.43 -6.68 -1.71
C GLU A 104 -14.58 -5.40 -2.53
N TRP A 105 -15.42 -4.47 -2.07
CA TRP A 105 -15.59 -3.18 -2.73
C TRP A 105 -14.33 -2.29 -2.60
N LEU A 106 -13.66 -2.31 -1.44
CA LEU A 106 -12.38 -1.64 -1.24
C LEU A 106 -11.31 -2.24 -2.16
N ASP A 107 -11.23 -3.57 -2.20
CA ASP A 107 -10.30 -4.34 -3.03
C ASP A 107 -10.46 -4.01 -4.51
N HIS A 108 -11.69 -4.06 -5.04
CA HIS A 108 -11.96 -3.71 -6.44
C HIS A 108 -11.52 -2.27 -6.80
N ARG A 109 -11.71 -1.30 -5.89
CA ARG A 109 -11.28 0.09 -6.12
C ARG A 109 -9.76 0.21 -6.10
N LEU A 110 -9.09 -0.50 -5.19
CA LEU A 110 -7.63 -0.53 -5.14
C LEU A 110 -7.07 -1.24 -6.36
N ALA A 111 -7.64 -2.37 -6.80
CA ALA A 111 -7.28 -3.06 -8.03
C ALA A 111 -7.26 -2.09 -9.22
N MET A 112 -8.37 -1.38 -9.44
CA MET A 112 -8.48 -0.39 -10.51
C MET A 112 -7.46 0.75 -10.36
N PHE A 113 -7.20 1.23 -9.15
CA PHE A 113 -6.21 2.27 -8.91
C PHE A 113 -4.79 1.79 -9.26
N PHE A 114 -4.38 0.64 -8.74
CA PHE A 114 -3.03 0.10 -8.91
C PHE A 114 -2.76 -0.36 -10.35
N VAL A 115 -3.74 -0.95 -11.03
CA VAL A 115 -3.64 -1.29 -12.46
C VAL A 115 -3.40 -0.02 -13.29
N ASN A 116 -4.21 1.04 -13.07
CA ASN A 116 -4.02 2.31 -13.76
C ASN A 116 -2.67 2.97 -13.44
N LEU A 117 -2.19 2.84 -12.20
CA LEU A 117 -0.89 3.37 -11.79
C LEU A 117 0.27 2.65 -12.50
N ASN A 118 0.16 1.33 -12.65
CA ASN A 118 1.14 0.50 -13.36
C ASN A 118 1.11 0.70 -14.88
N LEU A 119 -0.05 1.00 -15.47
CA LEU A 119 -0.17 1.31 -16.91
C LEU A 119 0.42 2.68 -17.27
N ARG A 120 0.44 3.63 -16.33
CA ARG A 120 0.98 4.98 -16.52
C ARG A 120 2.48 5.11 -16.24
N GLY A 121 3.11 4.07 -15.68
CA GLY A 121 4.52 4.05 -15.22
C GLY A 121 5.46 3.25 -16.11
#